data_AF-A0A2D9Y3E6-F1
#
_entry.id   AF-A0A2D9Y3E6-F1
#
_cell.length_a   1.000
_cell.length_b   1.000
_cell.length_c   1.000
_cell.angle_alpha   90.00
_cell.angle_beta   90.00
_cell.angle_gamma   90.00
#
_symmetry.space_group_name_H-M   'P 1'
#
loop_
_entity.id
_entity.type
_entity.pdbx_description
1 polymer ?
#
loop_
_entity_poly.entity_id
_entity_poly.type
_entity_poly.pdbx_seq_one_letter_code
_entity_poly.pdbx_strand_id
1 'polypeptide(L)' 'MNVTWLNGKISPKEITEDLIHLEYDFRKRITQKILLEMEKYDWDALDDMHFDFCPDKKTFSLSLNTPEPYYSHFSSLLKL' A
#
# COMPACT_ATOMS: atom_id res chain seq x y z
N MET A 1 -41.96 -4.46 -21.25
CA MET A 1 -40.85 -4.98 -20.44
C MET A 1 -39.66 -4.06 -20.70
N ASN A 2 -39.36 -3.13 -19.78
CA ASN A 2 -38.26 -2.19 -19.96
C ASN A 2 -36.96 -2.90 -19.57
N VAL A 3 -36.14 -3.22 -20.58
CA VAL A 3 -34.79 -3.75 -20.34
C VAL A 3 -33.87 -2.54 -20.14
N THR A 4 -33.60 -2.22 -18.87
CA THR A 4 -32.62 -1.21 -18.49
C THR A 4 -31.21 -1.74 -18.75
N TRP A 5 -30.68 -1.50 -19.94
CA TRP A 5 -29.28 -1.77 -20.33
C TRP A 5 -28.27 -0.76 -19.77
N LEU A 6 -28.62 -0.07 -18.69
CA LEU A 6 -27.76 0.91 -18.03
C LEU A 6 -27.31 0.38 -16.67
N ASN A 7 -26.72 -0.82 -16.65
CA ASN A 7 -25.75 -1.09 -15.59
C ASN A 7 -24.49 -0.32 -15.96
N GLY A 8 -24.31 0.83 -15.31
CA GLY A 8 -23.20 1.75 -15.49
C GLY A 8 -21.89 0.98 -15.54
N LYS A 9 -21.30 0.91 -16.73
CA LYS A 9 -19.92 0.48 -16.89
C LYS A 9 -19.09 1.60 -16.26
N ILE A 10 -18.71 1.41 -14.99
CA ILE A 10 -17.69 2.23 -14.34
C ILE A 10 -16.55 2.34 -15.34
N SER A 11 -16.19 3.56 -15.70
CA SER A 11 -15.21 3.73 -16.77
C SER A 11 -13.86 3.18 -16.28
N PRO A 12 -13.08 2.52 -17.16
CA PRO A 12 -11.73 2.11 -16.80
C PRO A 12 -10.88 3.27 -16.27
N LYS A 13 -11.19 4.49 -16.70
CA LYS A 13 -10.59 5.73 -16.22
C LYS A 13 -10.88 5.98 -14.74
N GLU A 14 -12.15 5.95 -14.32
CA GLU A 14 -12.54 6.14 -12.91
C GLU A 14 -11.91 5.08 -12.00
N ILE A 15 -11.88 3.81 -12.43
CA ILE A 15 -11.21 2.74 -11.67
C ILE A 15 -9.70 3.01 -11.54
N THR A 16 -9.07 3.51 -12.61
CA THR A 16 -7.65 3.83 -12.60
C THR A 16 -7.35 5.00 -11.67
N GLU A 17 -8.17 6.06 -11.71
CA GLU A 17 -8.05 7.21 -10.81
C GLU A 17 -8.22 6.78 -9.34
N ASP A 18 -9.21 5.95 -9.04
CA ASP A 18 -9.43 5.40 -7.69
C ASP A 18 -8.23 4.57 -7.20
N LEU A 19 -7.64 3.73 -8.06
CA LEU A 19 -6.47 2.93 -7.72
C LEU A 19 -5.23 3.81 -7.47
N ILE A 20 -5.03 4.86 -8.25
CA ILE A 20 -3.94 5.83 -8.06
C ILE A 20 -4.09 6.56 -6.73
N HIS A 21 -5.30 7.04 -6.41
CA HIS A 21 -5.56 7.71 -5.14
C HIS A 21 -5.30 6.78 -3.95
N LEU A 22 -5.74 5.53 -4.06
CA LEU A 22 -5.58 4.53 -3.03
C LEU A 22 -4.10 4.14 -2.85
N GLU A 23 -3.34 3.98 -3.93
CA GLU A 23 -1.89 3.78 -3.88
C GLU A 23 -1.19 4.96 -3.20
N TYR A 24 -1.55 6.20 -3.58
CA TYR A 24 -0.99 7.42 -2.99
C TYR A 24 -1.23 7.48 -1.48
N ASP A 25 -2.45 7.22 -1.03
CA ASP A 25 -2.80 7.23 0.39
C ASP A 25 -2.03 6.16 1.17
N PHE A 26 -1.84 4.97 0.58
CA PHE A 26 -1.05 3.92 1.20
C PHE A 26 0.43 4.28 1.30
N ARG A 27 1.03 4.79 0.23
CA ARG A 27 2.41 5.28 0.25
C ARG A 27 2.58 6.34 1.33
N LYS A 28 1.66 7.30 1.41
CA LYS A 28 1.67 8.34 2.45
C LYS A 28 1.66 7.75 3.86
N ARG A 29 0.79 6.78 4.14
CA ARG A 29 0.71 6.11 5.45
C ARG A 29 1.97 5.32 5.79
N ILE A 30 2.52 4.60 4.82
CA ILE A 30 3.78 3.86 4.98
C ILE A 30 4.90 4.84 5.31
N THR A 31 5.08 5.90 4.53
CA THR A 31 6.11 6.92 4.76
C THR A 31 5.97 7.56 6.14
N GLN A 32 4.76 7.86 6.60
CA GLN A 32 4.52 8.37 7.95
C GLN A 32 4.97 7.38 9.04
N LYS A 33 4.66 6.08 8.89
CA LYS A 33 5.11 5.05 9.83
C LYS A 33 6.64 4.92 9.83
N ILE A 34 7.25 4.94 8.66
CA ILE A 34 8.72 4.89 8.52
C ILE A 34 9.35 6.07 9.24
N LEU A 35 8.84 7.28 9.00
CA LEU A 35 9.37 8.49 9.62
C LEU A 35 9.30 8.47 11.15
N LEU A 36 8.22 7.94 11.72
CA LEU A 36 8.11 7.75 13.17
C LEU A 36 9.13 6.73 13.72
N GLU A 37 9.41 5.66 12.98
CA GLU A 37 10.42 4.67 13.39
C GLU A 37 11.85 5.21 13.20
N MET A 38 12.09 6.05 12.19
CA MET A 38 13.36 6.75 11.98
C MET A 38 13.72 7.66 13.15
N GLU A 39 12.75 8.42 13.66
CA GLU A 39 12.92 9.27 14.85
C GLU A 39 13.30 8.46 16.10
N LYS A 40 13.02 7.15 16.10
CA LYS A 40 13.22 6.27 17.26
C LYS A 40 14.49 5.43 17.20
N TYR A 41 14.96 5.02 16.00
CA TYR A 41 16.01 4.01 15.84
C TYR A 41 17.22 4.42 14.99
N ASP A 42 17.28 5.67 14.52
CA ASP A 42 18.36 6.21 13.68
C ASP A 42 18.44 5.59 12.26
N TRP A 43 18.99 6.34 11.30
CA TRP A 43 18.69 6.23 9.85
C TRP A 43 19.30 5.04 9.08
N ASP A 44 20.23 4.29 9.64
CA ASP A 44 21.21 3.45 8.90
C ASP A 44 20.67 2.17 8.23
N ALA A 45 19.37 2.11 7.95
CA ALA A 45 18.67 0.83 7.90
C ALA A 45 17.50 0.72 6.90
N LEU A 46 16.88 1.82 6.50
CA LEU A 46 15.53 1.77 5.91
C LEU A 46 15.51 1.82 4.37
N ASP A 47 16.67 2.01 3.75
CA ASP A 47 16.82 2.15 2.30
C ASP A 47 16.47 0.86 1.53
N ASP A 48 16.65 -0.30 2.17
CA ASP A 48 16.39 -1.62 1.58
C ASP A 48 14.96 -2.13 1.81
N MET A 49 14.04 -1.28 2.28
CA MET A 49 12.68 -1.69 2.61
C MET A 49 11.73 -1.59 1.42
N HIS A 50 11.07 -2.70 1.13
CA HIS A 50 10.20 -2.84 -0.04
C HIS A 50 8.76 -3.15 0.36
N PHE A 51 7.80 -2.54 -0.32
CA PHE A 51 6.36 -2.76 -0.10
C PHE A 51 5.69 -3.15 -1.40
N ASP A 52 4.88 -4.21 -1.33
CA ASP A 52 4.08 -4.69 -2.44
C ASP A 52 2.64 -4.21 -2.26
N PHE A 53 2.07 -3.65 -3.33
CA PHE A 53 0.68 -3.23 -3.37
C PHE A 53 -0.14 -4.24 -4.19
N CYS A 54 -1.26 -4.71 -3.63
CA CYS A 54 -2.21 -5.61 -4.29
C CYS A 54 -3.48 -4.84 -4.66
N PRO A 55 -3.66 -4.46 -5.94
CA PRO A 55 -4.83 -3.71 -6.40
C PRO A 55 -6.16 -4.44 -6.14
N ASP A 56 -6.19 -5.76 -6.36
CA ASP A 56 -7.40 -6.58 -6.25
C ASP A 56 -7.95 -6.60 -4.82
N LYS A 57 -7.05 -6.72 -3.84
CA LYS A 57 -7.41 -6.73 -2.42
C LYS A 57 -7.45 -5.32 -1.81
N LYS A 58 -6.99 -4.30 -2.54
CA LYS A 58 -6.79 -2.94 -2.05
C LYS A 58 -5.96 -2.92 -0.76
N THR A 59 -4.98 -3.81 -0.67
CA THR A 59 -4.10 -3.97 0.49
C THR A 59 -2.65 -3.83 0.06
N PHE A 60 -1.78 -3.49 1.00
CA PHE A 60 -0.34 -3.58 0.80
C PHE A 60 0.26 -4.54 1.83
N SER A 61 1.42 -5.08 1.51
CA SER A 61 2.20 -5.95 2.40
C SER A 61 3.68 -5.58 2.28
N LEU A 62 4.48 -6.00 3.27
CA LEU A 62 5.92 -6.01 3.10
C LEU A 62 6.30 -6.97 1.98
N SER A 63 7.20 -6.51 1.12
CA SER A 63 7.78 -7.35 0.09
C SER A 63 8.78 -8.32 0.70
N LEU A 64 8.87 -9.52 0.13
CA LEU A 64 9.85 -10.53 0.49
C LEU A 64 11.30 -10.11 0.17
N ASN A 65 11.46 -9.07 -0.65
CA ASN A 65 12.76 -8.48 -0.95
C ASN A 65 13.31 -7.65 0.22
N THR A 66 12.48 -7.34 1.21
CA THR A 66 12.92 -6.62 2.42
C THR A 66 13.82 -7.53 3.26
N PRO A 67 15.05 -7.11 3.62
CA PRO A 67 15.96 -7.95 4.38
C PRO A 67 15.45 -8.24 5.81
N GLU A 68 15.72 -9.45 6.30
CA GLU A 68 15.63 -9.81 7.73
C GLU A 68 16.77 -9.08 8.46
N PRO A 69 16.52 -8.03 9.25
CA PRO A 69 15.52 -8.04 10.34
C PRO A 69 14.31 -7.10 10.16
N TYR A 70 14.28 -6.27 9.13
CA TYR A 70 13.19 -5.30 8.91
C TYR A 70 11.88 -6.00 8.61
N TYR A 71 11.93 -7.07 7.83
CA TYR A 71 10.75 -7.90 7.55
C TYR A 71 10.10 -8.38 8.86
N SER A 72 10.91 -8.91 9.77
CA SER A 72 10.46 -9.34 11.11
C SER A 72 9.91 -8.19 11.96
N HIS A 73 10.56 -7.03 12.00
CA HIS A 73 10.10 -5.86 12.78
C HIS A 73 8.78 -5.29 12.24
N PHE A 74 8.74 -4.95 10.96
CA PHE A 74 7.58 -4.29 10.36
C PHE A 74 6.41 -5.24 10.12
N SER A 75 6.64 -6.54 9.95
CA SER A 75 5.53 -7.51 9.86
C SER A 75 4.69 -7.49 11.13
N SER A 76 5.29 -7.22 12.28
CA SER A 76 4.56 -7.05 13.55
C SER A 76 3.75 -5.75 13.60
N LEU A 77 4.28 -4.66 13.06
CA LEU A 77 3.66 -3.31 13.04
C LEU A 77 2.59 -3.13 11.96
N LEU A 78 2.64 -3.96 10.91
CA LEU A 78 1.73 -3.96 9.76
C LEU A 78 0.72 -5.11 9.80
N LYS A 79 0.59 -5.83 10.92
CA LYS A 79 -0.57 -6.70 11.17
C LYS A 79 -1.84 -5.84 11.06
N LEU A 80 -2.45 -5.89 9.87
CA LEU A 80 -3.79 -5.42 9.55
C LEU A 80 -4.83 -6.30 10.26
#